data_AF-A0A8T4Y4I3-F1
#
_entry.id   AF-A0A8T4Y4I3-F1
#
_cell.length_a   1.000
_cell.length_b   1.000
_cell.length_c   1.000
_cell.angle_alpha   90.00
_cell.angle_beta   90.00
_cell.angle_gamma   90.00
#
_symmetry.space_group_name_H-M   'P 1'
#
loop_
_entity.id
_entity.type
_entity.pdbx_description
1 polymer ?
#
loop_
_entity_poly.entity_id
_entity_poly.type
_entity_poly.pdbx_seq_one_letter_code
_entity_poly.pdbx_strand_id
1 'polypeptide(L)'
;MPKIMGLTGDEAIAYAAKQSKVDVVAAYPITPQTIIVEAFSEYVHNGEVHTEFVCVESEHSAMSACIGASLAGARVFTASSSQGLALMHEMLYIASGLRCPIVMGVVNRALSAPINIHGDHSDMMGSRDCGWIQIYCENSQEAYDWVLQAFKIAEDHEVLLPVTVNIDGFILSHALERVEVYDDGDVEKFLSIRNAPFKLDPDNPFTVGALCFTDYYFEIKRQQVEALKNAPPVIDKVNKEFEGLTGKKYSYINTYGLEDAEAAVLCLGSTAGTAKAVAKKLRSQGKRVGVIKPWVYRPFPSEHLLQTLGNLKALAVLDRAICPGAPYGALCSDVVSTLYDNGKQLKVFNAVYGLGGRDITPFDIEAIFNEAMDVAKTGIVKEPLKFVGVRE
;
A
#
# COMPACT_ATOMS: atom_id res chain seq x y z
N MET A 1 -8.84 -12.22 -24.07
CA MET A 1 -9.05 -10.74 -24.19
C MET A 1 -9.62 -10.32 -22.86
N PRO A 2 -9.08 -9.29 -22.19
CA PRO A 2 -9.49 -8.97 -20.83
C PRO A 2 -10.99 -8.67 -20.77
N LYS A 3 -11.67 -9.25 -19.78
CA LYS A 3 -13.08 -9.01 -19.52
C LYS A 3 -13.20 -7.72 -18.72
N ILE A 4 -14.15 -6.87 -19.08
CA ILE A 4 -14.43 -5.66 -18.31
C ILE A 4 -15.55 -5.98 -17.32
N MET A 5 -15.32 -5.68 -16.04
CA MET A 5 -16.28 -5.84 -14.95
C MET A 5 -16.43 -4.51 -14.20
N GLY A 6 -17.63 -4.22 -13.72
CA GLY A 6 -17.84 -3.16 -12.73
C GLY A 6 -17.55 -3.75 -11.37
N LEU A 7 -16.47 -3.30 -10.72
CA LEU A 7 -16.05 -3.79 -9.40
C LEU A 7 -15.71 -2.61 -8.50
N THR A 8 -16.08 -2.70 -7.22
CA THR A 8 -15.49 -1.83 -6.20
C THR A 8 -14.04 -2.24 -5.91
N GLY A 9 -13.29 -1.41 -5.18
CA GLY A 9 -11.94 -1.75 -4.74
C GLY A 9 -11.90 -3.03 -3.89
N ASP A 10 -12.92 -3.26 -3.05
CA ASP A 10 -13.02 -4.47 -2.24
C ASP A 10 -13.26 -5.70 -3.12
N GLU A 11 -14.23 -5.62 -4.03
CA GLU A 11 -14.55 -6.72 -4.95
C GLU A 11 -13.37 -7.02 -5.88
N ALA A 12 -12.63 -6.00 -6.31
CA ALA A 12 -11.42 -6.11 -7.11
C ALA A 12 -10.32 -6.89 -6.39
N ILE A 13 -10.08 -6.59 -5.10
CA ILE A 13 -9.12 -7.33 -4.26
C ILE A 13 -9.57 -8.78 -4.07
N ALA A 14 -10.84 -9.01 -3.73
CA ALA A 14 -11.38 -10.36 -3.53
C ALA A 14 -11.28 -11.20 -4.80
N TYR A 15 -11.60 -10.60 -5.96
CA TYR A 15 -11.53 -11.28 -7.25
C TYR A 15 -10.08 -11.61 -7.66
N ALA A 16 -9.12 -10.70 -7.43
CA ALA A 16 -7.69 -11.00 -7.65
C ALA A 16 -7.18 -12.11 -6.73
N ALA A 17 -7.57 -12.10 -5.45
CA ALA A 17 -7.20 -13.15 -4.50
C ALA A 17 -7.77 -14.52 -4.94
N LYS A 18 -9.03 -14.55 -5.42
CA LYS A 18 -9.65 -15.75 -5.99
C LYS A 18 -8.82 -16.30 -7.15
N GLN A 19 -8.50 -15.44 -8.13
CA GLN A 19 -7.71 -15.84 -9.30
C GLN A 19 -6.27 -16.25 -8.95
N SER A 20 -5.76 -15.78 -7.80
CA SER A 20 -4.45 -16.17 -7.28
C SER A 20 -4.43 -17.58 -6.66
N LYS A 21 -5.58 -18.27 -6.62
CA LYS A 21 -5.74 -19.64 -6.09
C LYS A 21 -5.11 -19.78 -4.70
N VAL A 22 -5.49 -18.89 -3.78
CA VAL A 22 -5.01 -18.91 -2.39
C VAL A 22 -5.50 -20.18 -1.68
N ASP A 23 -4.62 -20.80 -0.91
CA ASP A 23 -4.93 -22.06 -0.22
C ASP A 23 -5.69 -21.81 1.10
N VAL A 24 -5.34 -20.73 1.81
CA VAL A 24 -5.96 -20.37 3.10
C VAL A 24 -6.34 -18.89 3.14
N VAL A 25 -7.56 -18.62 3.60
CA VAL A 25 -8.02 -17.28 3.96
C VAL A 25 -8.50 -17.29 5.40
N ALA A 26 -7.83 -16.57 6.29
CA ALA A 26 -8.31 -16.35 7.65
C ALA A 26 -8.93 -14.95 7.76
N ALA A 27 -10.19 -14.89 8.19
CA ALA A 27 -11.00 -13.68 8.06
C ALA A 27 -11.74 -13.31 9.35
N TYR A 28 -11.82 -12.01 9.60
CA TYR A 28 -12.65 -11.39 10.62
C TYR A 28 -13.29 -10.11 10.05
N PRO A 29 -14.58 -9.82 10.33
CA PRO A 29 -15.26 -8.68 9.73
C PRO A 29 -14.91 -7.36 10.45
N ILE A 30 -14.50 -6.36 9.68
CA ILE A 30 -14.39 -4.98 10.16
C ILE A 30 -14.65 -4.00 9.00
N THR A 31 -15.57 -3.05 9.18
CA THR A 31 -15.84 -2.03 8.15
C THR A 31 -14.60 -1.18 7.90
N PRO A 32 -14.28 -0.78 6.65
CA PRO A 32 -14.99 -1.11 5.41
C PRO A 32 -14.51 -2.37 4.66
N GLN A 33 -13.49 -3.09 5.11
CA GLN A 33 -12.97 -4.24 4.35
C GLN A 33 -13.91 -5.45 4.27
N THR A 34 -14.96 -5.52 5.10
CA THR A 34 -15.85 -6.68 5.21
C THR A 34 -16.31 -7.24 3.85
N ILE A 35 -16.52 -6.39 2.84
CA ILE A 35 -16.90 -6.82 1.48
C ILE A 35 -15.88 -7.79 0.87
N ILE A 36 -14.57 -7.59 1.12
CA ILE A 36 -13.50 -8.47 0.63
C ILE A 36 -13.72 -9.91 1.12
N VAL A 37 -13.89 -10.07 2.43
CA VAL A 37 -14.01 -11.39 3.05
C VAL A 37 -15.36 -12.03 2.79
N GLU A 38 -16.44 -11.24 2.70
CA GLU A 38 -17.77 -11.71 2.29
C GLU A 38 -17.75 -12.23 0.85
N ALA A 39 -17.30 -11.43 -0.11
CA ALA A 39 -17.20 -11.83 -1.52
C ALA A 39 -16.29 -13.05 -1.71
N PHE A 40 -15.17 -13.10 -0.98
CA PHE A 40 -14.30 -14.28 -1.05
C PHE A 40 -14.98 -15.54 -0.50
N SER A 41 -15.70 -15.42 0.61
CA SER A 41 -16.45 -16.55 1.18
C SER A 41 -17.52 -17.10 0.22
N GLU A 42 -18.14 -16.23 -0.58
CA GLU A 42 -19.09 -16.65 -1.63
C GLU A 42 -18.40 -17.45 -2.74
N TYR A 43 -17.20 -17.06 -3.18
CA TYR A 43 -16.42 -17.83 -4.16
C TYR A 43 -16.08 -19.24 -3.65
N VAL A 44 -15.75 -19.36 -2.36
CA VAL A 44 -15.51 -20.67 -1.72
C VAL A 44 -16.80 -21.49 -1.67
N HIS A 45 -17.90 -20.88 -1.22
CA HIS A 45 -19.21 -21.54 -1.14
C HIS A 45 -19.69 -22.06 -2.50
N ASN A 46 -19.49 -21.27 -3.57
CA ASN A 46 -19.89 -21.61 -4.93
C ASN A 46 -18.96 -22.62 -5.61
N GLY A 47 -17.84 -23.00 -4.97
CA GLY A 47 -16.84 -23.90 -5.56
C GLY A 47 -16.03 -23.28 -6.68
N GLU A 48 -15.94 -21.94 -6.73
CA GLU A 48 -15.15 -21.21 -7.73
C GLU A 48 -13.66 -21.19 -7.40
N VAL A 49 -13.31 -21.43 -6.13
CA VAL A 49 -11.93 -21.58 -5.65
C VAL A 49 -11.91 -22.65 -4.54
N HIS A 50 -10.83 -23.44 -4.49
CA HIS A 50 -10.62 -24.41 -3.42
C HIS A 50 -9.69 -23.80 -2.38
N THR A 51 -10.29 -23.21 -1.34
CA THR A 51 -9.59 -22.49 -0.26
C THR A 51 -10.17 -22.91 1.08
N GLU A 52 -9.31 -23.14 2.06
CA GLU A 52 -9.74 -23.25 3.46
C GLU A 52 -10.04 -21.85 4.01
N PHE A 53 -11.34 -21.55 4.16
CA PHE A 53 -11.82 -20.28 4.70
C PHE A 53 -12.03 -20.41 6.22
N VAL A 54 -11.18 -19.75 7.01
CA VAL A 54 -11.16 -19.84 8.46
C VAL A 54 -11.82 -18.60 9.07
N CYS A 55 -13.01 -18.79 9.65
CA CYS A 55 -13.69 -17.78 10.45
C CYS A 55 -13.05 -17.72 11.84
N VAL A 56 -12.17 -16.75 12.06
CA VAL A 56 -11.51 -16.57 13.35
C VAL A 56 -12.33 -15.69 14.30
N GLU A 57 -11.92 -15.60 15.56
CA GLU A 57 -12.58 -14.83 16.61
C GLU A 57 -12.07 -13.38 16.75
N SER A 58 -10.95 -13.04 16.12
CA SER A 58 -10.39 -11.69 16.10
C SER A 58 -9.34 -11.50 14.99
N GLU A 59 -8.97 -10.26 14.69
CA GLU A 59 -7.91 -9.96 13.73
C GLU A 59 -6.52 -10.46 14.18
N HIS A 60 -6.23 -10.51 15.48
CA HIS A 60 -4.99 -11.13 15.98
C HIS A 60 -4.91 -12.61 15.58
N SER A 61 -6.03 -13.32 15.75
CA SER A 61 -6.19 -14.72 15.39
C SER A 61 -6.15 -14.92 13.86
N ALA A 62 -6.66 -13.98 13.07
CA ALA A 62 -6.57 -14.02 11.61
C ALA A 62 -5.11 -14.04 11.15
N MET A 63 -4.29 -13.09 11.62
CA MET A 63 -2.87 -13.05 11.25
C MET A 63 -2.10 -14.25 11.83
N SER A 64 -2.43 -14.71 13.03
CA SER A 64 -1.84 -15.91 13.64
C SER A 64 -2.09 -17.18 12.81
N ALA A 65 -3.34 -17.39 12.37
CA ALA A 65 -3.69 -18.48 11.48
C ALA A 65 -2.97 -18.36 10.13
N CYS A 66 -2.86 -17.14 9.59
CA CYS A 66 -2.13 -16.88 8.35
C CYS A 66 -0.64 -17.25 8.45
N ILE A 67 0.02 -16.91 9.56
CA ILE A 67 1.42 -17.27 9.81
C ILE A 67 1.58 -18.79 9.87
N GLY A 68 0.73 -19.50 10.61
CA GLY A 68 0.75 -20.95 10.68
C GLY A 68 0.57 -21.61 9.31
N ALA A 69 -0.43 -21.18 8.54
CA ALA A 69 -0.68 -21.68 7.19
C ALA A 69 0.50 -21.41 6.24
N SER A 70 1.06 -20.20 6.28
CA SER A 70 2.21 -19.84 5.46
C SER A 70 3.44 -20.69 5.78
N LEU A 71 3.69 -20.97 7.06
CA LEU A 71 4.76 -21.86 7.50
C LEU A 71 4.51 -23.32 7.15
N ALA A 72 3.25 -23.75 6.98
CA ALA A 72 2.91 -25.06 6.44
C ALA A 72 3.09 -25.14 4.90
N GLY A 73 3.35 -24.01 4.24
CA GLY A 73 3.64 -23.91 2.80
C GLY A 73 2.49 -23.42 1.92
N ALA A 74 1.33 -23.09 2.51
CA ALA A 74 0.15 -22.60 1.81
C ALA A 74 0.33 -21.15 1.29
N ARG A 75 -0.22 -20.79 0.13
CA ARG A 75 -0.43 -19.39 -0.25
C ARG A 75 -1.56 -18.79 0.59
N VAL A 76 -1.31 -17.67 1.25
CA VAL A 76 -2.20 -17.13 2.29
C VAL A 76 -2.66 -15.72 1.99
N PHE A 77 -3.94 -15.46 2.24
CA PHE A 77 -4.55 -14.14 2.14
C PHE A 77 -5.38 -13.79 3.38
N THR A 78 -5.46 -12.50 3.70
CA THR A 78 -6.39 -11.94 4.70
C THR A 78 -6.71 -10.49 4.36
N ALA A 79 -7.64 -9.89 5.09
CA ALA A 79 -7.97 -8.47 4.95
C ALA A 79 -8.34 -7.86 6.30
N SER A 80 -8.01 -6.58 6.48
CA SER A 80 -8.27 -5.84 7.73
C SER A 80 -8.35 -4.33 7.51
N SER A 81 -8.74 -3.61 8.57
CA SER A 81 -8.87 -2.15 8.61
C SER A 81 -8.62 -1.66 10.05
N SER A 82 -8.10 -0.44 10.23
CA SER A 82 -8.22 0.31 11.50
C SER A 82 -7.89 -0.49 12.77
N GLN A 83 -8.85 -0.63 13.70
CA GLN A 83 -8.67 -1.29 14.99
C GLN A 83 -8.28 -2.76 14.82
N GLY A 84 -8.76 -3.40 13.76
CA GLY A 84 -8.39 -4.78 13.45
C GLY A 84 -6.92 -4.89 13.08
N LEU A 85 -6.41 -3.96 12.27
CA LEU A 85 -4.99 -3.89 11.95
C LEU A 85 -4.14 -3.54 13.19
N ALA A 86 -4.65 -2.65 14.06
CA ALA A 86 -4.00 -2.35 15.33
C ALA A 86 -3.95 -3.58 16.26
N LEU A 87 -5.00 -4.40 16.27
CA LEU A 87 -5.05 -5.67 17.00
C LEU A 87 -4.10 -6.72 16.40
N MET A 88 -3.86 -6.68 15.08
CA MET A 88 -2.86 -7.50 14.38
C MET A 88 -1.41 -7.06 14.63
N HIS A 89 -1.15 -5.88 15.19
CA HIS A 89 0.15 -5.22 15.12
C HIS A 89 1.33 -6.10 15.60
N GLU A 90 1.16 -6.81 16.72
CA GLU A 90 2.14 -7.77 17.22
C GLU A 90 2.49 -8.83 16.16
N MET A 91 1.46 -9.43 15.56
CA MET A 91 1.61 -10.50 14.60
C MET A 91 2.19 -10.03 13.26
N LEU A 92 2.06 -8.75 12.90
CA LEU A 92 2.71 -8.18 11.71
C LEU A 92 4.24 -8.32 11.80
N TYR A 93 4.84 -8.06 12.96
CA TYR A 93 6.29 -8.24 13.17
C TYR A 93 6.70 -9.70 13.16
N ILE A 94 5.82 -10.61 13.62
CA ILE A 94 6.08 -12.04 13.59
C ILE A 94 6.04 -12.55 12.14
N ALA A 95 5.04 -12.16 11.35
CA ALA A 95 4.93 -12.55 9.93
C ALA A 95 6.18 -12.18 9.13
N SER A 96 6.65 -10.94 9.25
CA SER A 96 7.86 -10.50 8.54
C SER A 96 9.14 -11.10 9.13
N GLY A 97 9.23 -11.24 10.45
CA GLY A 97 10.39 -11.84 11.13
C GLY A 97 10.57 -13.33 10.82
N LEU A 98 9.46 -14.05 10.64
CA LEU A 98 9.43 -15.46 10.24
C LEU A 98 9.43 -15.66 8.72
N ARG A 99 9.60 -14.58 7.93
CA ARG A 99 9.69 -14.64 6.47
C ARG A 99 8.46 -15.30 5.82
N CYS A 100 7.27 -14.96 6.33
CA CYS A 100 6.00 -15.49 5.85
C CYS A 100 5.44 -14.62 4.70
N PRO A 101 5.39 -15.11 3.46
CA PRO A 101 4.83 -14.36 2.33
C PRO A 101 3.29 -14.36 2.37
N ILE A 102 2.73 -13.47 3.18
CA ILE A 102 1.28 -13.26 3.32
C ILE A 102 0.89 -12.01 2.53
N VAL A 103 -0.18 -12.08 1.75
CA VAL A 103 -0.79 -10.89 1.12
C VAL A 103 -1.99 -10.45 1.94
N MET A 104 -2.05 -9.17 2.28
CA MET A 104 -3.16 -8.59 3.02
C MET A 104 -3.79 -7.40 2.28
N GLY A 105 -5.09 -7.48 2.03
CA GLY A 105 -5.88 -6.32 1.62
C GLY A 105 -6.11 -5.41 2.82
N VAL A 106 -5.58 -4.18 2.78
CA VAL A 106 -5.78 -3.20 3.85
C VAL A 106 -6.70 -2.11 3.33
N VAL A 107 -7.91 -2.05 3.87
CA VAL A 107 -8.83 -0.96 3.54
C VAL A 107 -8.69 0.10 4.59
N ASN A 108 -7.88 1.12 4.28
CA ASN A 108 -7.41 2.07 5.28
C ASN A 108 -8.59 2.82 5.90
N ARG A 109 -8.59 2.86 7.24
CA ARG A 109 -9.62 3.50 8.06
C ARG A 109 -9.01 4.14 9.29
N ALA A 110 -9.57 5.28 9.68
CA ALA A 110 -9.20 6.02 10.87
C ALA A 110 -9.13 5.17 12.16
N LEU A 111 -8.07 5.36 12.95
CA LEU A 111 -7.97 4.85 14.30
C LEU A 111 -8.85 5.65 15.29
N SER A 112 -9.28 5.00 16.38
CA SER A 112 -10.11 5.61 17.43
C SER A 112 -9.19 6.26 18.48
N ALA A 113 -9.62 7.25 19.26
CA ALA A 113 -10.97 7.80 19.45
C ALA A 113 -11.12 9.24 18.91
N PRO A 114 -12.32 9.67 18.48
CA PRO A 114 -13.59 8.93 18.46
C PRO A 114 -13.60 7.81 17.40
N ILE A 115 -14.59 6.91 17.47
CA ILE A 115 -14.77 5.92 16.41
C ILE A 115 -15.11 6.63 15.10
N ASN A 116 -14.39 6.26 14.04
CA ASN A 116 -14.68 6.70 12.68
C ASN A 116 -14.51 5.49 11.75
N ILE A 117 -15.52 5.25 10.90
CA ILE A 117 -15.51 4.12 9.96
C ILE A 117 -14.83 4.47 8.64
N HIS A 118 -14.66 5.75 8.34
CA HIS A 118 -14.18 6.23 7.06
C HIS A 118 -12.65 6.28 6.95
N GLY A 119 -12.19 6.45 5.70
CA GLY A 119 -10.81 6.31 5.31
C GLY A 119 -9.88 7.43 5.76
N ASP A 120 -8.79 7.04 6.40
CA ASP A 120 -7.51 7.73 6.47
C ASP A 120 -6.41 6.67 6.62
N HIS A 121 -5.14 7.03 6.51
CA HIS A 121 -4.01 6.08 6.49
C HIS A 121 -3.42 5.79 7.88
N SER A 122 -4.04 6.25 8.96
CA SER A 122 -3.46 6.16 10.31
C SER A 122 -3.18 4.73 10.76
N ASP A 123 -3.96 3.76 10.28
CA ASP A 123 -3.80 2.34 10.60
C ASP A 123 -2.48 1.76 10.10
N MET A 124 -2.27 1.73 8.78
CA MET A 124 -1.05 1.18 8.21
C MET A 124 0.16 2.08 8.50
N MET A 125 -0.03 3.40 8.61
CA MET A 125 1.04 4.31 9.04
C MET A 125 1.53 4.01 10.46
N GLY A 126 0.66 3.55 11.35
CA GLY A 126 1.03 3.07 12.69
C GLY A 126 1.82 1.75 12.66
N SER A 127 1.67 0.97 11.60
CA SER A 127 2.38 -0.30 11.38
C SER A 127 3.47 -0.19 10.31
N ARG A 128 3.92 1.01 9.94
CA ARG A 128 4.80 1.17 8.76
C ARG A 128 6.18 0.52 8.91
N ASP A 129 6.61 0.28 10.15
CA ASP A 129 7.94 -0.23 10.51
C ASP A 129 7.96 -1.74 10.79
N CYS A 130 6.87 -2.46 10.47
CA CYS A 130 6.74 -3.89 10.73
C CYS A 130 7.49 -4.79 9.73
N GLY A 131 8.24 -4.22 8.77
CA GLY A 131 9.01 -4.99 7.78
C GLY A 131 8.17 -5.60 6.66
N TRP A 132 7.00 -5.02 6.36
CA TRP A 132 6.15 -5.39 5.24
C TRP A 132 6.39 -4.49 4.03
N ILE A 133 6.21 -5.05 2.84
CA ILE A 133 6.11 -4.26 1.61
C ILE A 133 4.71 -3.61 1.60
N GLN A 134 4.64 -2.32 1.28
CA GLN A 134 3.39 -1.56 1.34
C GLN A 134 3.10 -0.89 0.02
N ILE A 135 1.98 -1.28 -0.58
CA ILE A 135 1.50 -0.76 -1.85
C ILE A 135 0.22 0.05 -1.58
N TYR A 136 0.11 1.25 -2.14
CA TYR A 136 -1.07 2.11 -2.07
C TYR A 136 -1.67 2.32 -3.46
N CYS A 137 -2.94 1.98 -3.61
CA CYS A 137 -3.65 2.03 -4.90
C CYS A 137 -4.40 3.35 -5.07
N GLU A 138 -4.42 3.86 -6.30
CA GLU A 138 -5.13 5.09 -6.69
C GLU A 138 -6.58 4.81 -7.10
N ASN A 139 -6.88 3.60 -7.56
CA ASN A 139 -8.17 3.21 -8.14
C ASN A 139 -8.39 1.69 -8.05
N SER A 140 -9.59 1.21 -8.40
CA SER A 140 -9.95 -0.22 -8.26
C SER A 140 -9.19 -1.13 -9.23
N GLN A 141 -8.79 -0.62 -10.40
CA GLN A 141 -7.94 -1.37 -11.34
C GLN A 141 -6.56 -1.65 -10.75
N GLU A 142 -5.95 -0.65 -10.11
CA GLU A 142 -4.67 -0.81 -9.43
C GLU A 142 -4.78 -1.81 -8.27
N ALA A 143 -5.89 -1.81 -7.53
CA ALA A 143 -6.12 -2.77 -6.45
C ALA A 143 -6.12 -4.22 -6.96
N TYR A 144 -6.82 -4.48 -8.06
CA TYR A 144 -6.81 -5.78 -8.73
C TYR A 144 -5.40 -6.17 -9.22
N ASP A 145 -4.74 -5.27 -9.96
CA ASP A 145 -3.43 -5.54 -10.57
C ASP A 145 -2.33 -5.76 -9.51
N TRP A 146 -2.34 -4.98 -8.42
CA TRP A 146 -1.34 -5.09 -7.37
C TRP A 146 -1.52 -6.30 -6.48
N VAL A 147 -2.74 -6.82 -6.28
CA VAL A 147 -2.91 -8.10 -5.54
C VAL A 147 -2.26 -9.25 -6.27
N LEU A 148 -2.43 -9.35 -7.60
CA LEU A 148 -1.79 -10.40 -8.40
C LEU A 148 -0.26 -10.29 -8.33
N GLN A 149 0.28 -9.08 -8.47
CA GLN A 149 1.71 -8.83 -8.36
C GLN A 149 2.23 -9.06 -6.93
N ALA A 150 1.45 -8.73 -5.90
CA ALA A 150 1.83 -8.86 -4.50
C ALA A 150 2.14 -10.31 -4.11
N PHE A 151 1.36 -11.29 -4.56
CA PHE A 151 1.70 -12.70 -4.30
C PHE A 151 3.03 -13.08 -4.92
N LYS A 152 3.27 -12.67 -6.17
CA LYS A 152 4.52 -12.99 -6.87
C LYS A 152 5.73 -12.33 -6.20
N ILE A 153 5.58 -11.08 -5.76
CA ILE A 153 6.63 -10.36 -5.03
C ILE A 153 6.89 -11.00 -3.66
N ALA A 154 5.82 -11.30 -2.90
CA ALA A 154 5.92 -11.86 -1.56
C ALA A 154 6.66 -13.19 -1.58
N GLU A 155 6.28 -14.07 -2.52
CA GLU A 155 6.75 -15.46 -2.59
C GLU A 155 8.10 -15.64 -3.30
N ASP A 156 8.67 -14.59 -3.89
CA ASP A 156 9.99 -14.67 -4.49
C ASP A 156 11.04 -15.02 -3.41
N HIS A 157 11.94 -15.95 -3.75
CA HIS A 157 12.90 -16.52 -2.80
C HIS A 157 13.94 -15.51 -2.31
N GLU A 158 14.17 -14.42 -3.05
CA GLU A 158 15.04 -13.33 -2.60
C GLU A 158 14.34 -12.40 -1.59
N VAL A 159 13.00 -12.45 -1.54
CA VAL A 159 12.15 -11.57 -0.73
C VAL A 159 11.59 -12.32 0.47
N LEU A 160 10.65 -13.26 0.27
CA LEU A 160 9.95 -13.98 1.35
C LEU A 160 9.50 -13.04 2.48
N LEU A 161 8.79 -11.98 2.10
CA LEU A 161 8.24 -10.98 3.00
C LEU A 161 6.76 -10.76 2.71
N PRO A 162 5.97 -10.43 3.73
CA PRO A 162 4.56 -10.14 3.55
C PRO A 162 4.35 -8.78 2.86
N VAL A 163 3.23 -8.67 2.14
CA VAL A 163 2.86 -7.51 1.31
C VAL A 163 1.46 -7.04 1.67
N THR A 164 1.29 -5.73 1.87
CA THR A 164 -0.03 -5.10 1.97
C THR A 164 -0.41 -4.40 0.67
N VAL A 165 -1.66 -4.57 0.25
CA VAL A 165 -2.28 -3.79 -0.82
C VAL A 165 -3.33 -2.89 -0.18
N ASN A 166 -3.01 -1.60 -0.13
CA ASN A 166 -3.76 -0.58 0.58
C ASN A 166 -4.71 0.15 -0.37
N ILE A 167 -5.97 0.31 0.03
CA ILE A 167 -6.97 1.13 -0.66
C ILE A 167 -7.67 2.06 0.33
N ASP A 168 -8.05 3.25 -0.13
CA ASP A 168 -8.73 4.24 0.71
C ASP A 168 -10.18 3.80 1.02
N GLY A 169 -10.50 3.65 2.31
CA GLY A 169 -11.83 3.26 2.76
C GLY A 169 -12.93 4.19 2.28
N PHE A 170 -14.05 3.61 1.85
CA PHE A 170 -15.21 4.22 1.20
C PHE A 170 -14.94 4.82 -0.19
N ILE A 171 -13.83 5.53 -0.38
CA ILE A 171 -13.52 6.17 -1.67
C ILE A 171 -13.22 5.14 -2.75
N LEU A 172 -12.40 4.13 -2.46
CA LEU A 172 -12.11 3.05 -3.40
C LEU A 172 -12.88 1.78 -3.05
N SER A 173 -12.97 1.46 -1.77
CA SER A 173 -13.54 0.19 -1.33
C SER A 173 -15.02 0.02 -1.70
N HIS A 174 -15.76 1.13 -1.84
CA HIS A 174 -17.20 1.12 -2.16
C HIS A 174 -17.53 1.76 -3.51
N ALA A 175 -16.60 2.46 -4.16
CA ALA A 175 -16.85 3.08 -5.44
C ALA A 175 -16.72 2.06 -6.58
N LEU A 176 -17.81 1.87 -7.33
CA LEU A 176 -17.83 1.00 -8.50
C LEU A 176 -17.02 1.63 -9.64
N GLU A 177 -16.02 0.91 -10.13
CA GLU A 177 -15.19 1.34 -11.25
C GLU A 177 -15.10 0.26 -12.34
N ARG A 178 -14.68 0.70 -13.53
CA ARG A 178 -14.39 -0.20 -14.65
C ARG A 178 -13.04 -0.90 -14.39
N VAL A 179 -13.07 -2.20 -14.14
CA VAL A 179 -11.89 -3.05 -13.97
C VAL A 179 -11.77 -4.03 -15.12
N GLU A 180 -10.63 -4.02 -15.79
CA GLU A 180 -10.19 -5.02 -16.75
C GLU A 180 -9.58 -6.20 -16.00
N VAL A 181 -10.31 -7.31 -15.96
CA VAL A 181 -9.87 -8.57 -15.37
C VAL A 181 -9.28 -9.50 -16.42
N TYR A 182 -8.25 -10.23 -16.04
CA TYR A 182 -7.54 -11.17 -16.91
C TYR A 182 -8.16 -12.55 -16.89
N ASP A 183 -7.90 -13.33 -17.94
CA ASP A 183 -8.34 -14.72 -18.04
C ASP A 183 -7.60 -15.58 -16.99
N ASP A 184 -8.29 -16.50 -16.31
CA ASP A 184 -7.72 -17.29 -15.19
C ASP A 184 -6.44 -18.04 -15.59
N GLY A 185 -6.40 -18.59 -16.82
CA GLY A 185 -5.24 -19.31 -17.35
C GLY A 185 -4.03 -18.40 -17.62
N ASP A 186 -4.24 -17.10 -17.80
CA ASP A 186 -3.15 -16.14 -17.94
C ASP A 186 -2.62 -15.69 -16.57
N VAL A 187 -3.51 -15.53 -15.59
CA VAL A 187 -3.12 -15.32 -14.19
C VAL A 187 -2.32 -16.51 -13.66
N GLU A 188 -2.74 -17.75 -13.96
CA GLU A 188 -2.03 -18.97 -13.54
C GLU A 188 -0.62 -19.10 -14.15
N LYS A 189 -0.42 -18.66 -15.41
CA LYS A 189 0.92 -18.61 -16.01
C LYS A 189 1.80 -17.56 -15.35
N PHE A 190 1.21 -16.44 -14.94
CA PHE A 190 1.92 -15.37 -14.26
C PHE A 190 2.27 -15.76 -12.82
N LEU A 191 1.34 -16.40 -12.11
CA LEU A 191 1.46 -16.77 -10.72
C LEU A 191 1.37 -18.30 -10.55
N SER A 192 2.52 -18.95 -10.63
CA SER A 192 2.63 -20.41 -10.43
C SER A 192 2.25 -20.82 -9.00
N ILE A 193 2.11 -22.12 -8.78
CA ILE A 193 1.96 -22.69 -7.43
C ILE A 193 3.12 -22.21 -6.54
N ARG A 194 2.81 -21.82 -5.30
CA ARG A 194 3.81 -21.38 -4.33
C ARG A 194 4.83 -22.50 -4.09
N ASN A 195 6.10 -22.18 -4.30
CA ASN A 195 7.20 -23.04 -3.90
C ASN A 195 7.76 -22.56 -2.56
N ALA A 196 7.35 -23.20 -1.46
CA ALA A 196 7.80 -22.85 -0.11
C ALA A 196 9.16 -23.49 0.22
N PRO A 197 10.27 -22.73 0.23
CA PRO A 197 11.60 -23.29 0.49
C PRO A 197 11.77 -23.76 1.95
N PHE A 198 11.03 -23.14 2.87
CA PHE A 198 10.96 -23.50 4.27
C PHE A 198 9.50 -23.78 4.61
N LYS A 199 9.19 -25.03 4.94
CA LYS A 199 7.85 -25.46 5.33
C LYS A 199 7.92 -26.45 6.48
N LEU A 200 6.98 -26.37 7.41
CA LEU A 200 6.84 -27.31 8.52
C LEU A 200 6.49 -28.68 7.96
N ASP A 201 7.45 -29.60 8.03
CA ASP A 201 7.37 -30.94 7.44
C ASP A 201 7.90 -31.96 8.47
N PRO A 202 7.06 -32.88 8.97
CA PRO A 202 7.52 -33.92 9.90
C PRO A 202 8.65 -34.80 9.34
N ASP A 203 8.73 -34.98 8.02
CA ASP A 203 9.76 -35.78 7.36
C ASP A 203 11.09 -35.00 7.21
N ASN A 204 11.04 -33.66 7.26
CA ASN A 204 12.20 -32.77 7.24
C ASN A 204 12.07 -31.69 8.33
N PRO A 205 12.21 -32.08 9.62
CA PRO A 205 11.87 -31.22 10.74
C PRO A 205 12.85 -30.07 10.91
N PHE A 206 12.32 -28.88 11.20
CA PHE A 206 13.10 -27.72 11.64
C PHE A 206 12.30 -26.89 12.65
N THR A 207 13.00 -26.08 13.44
CA THR A 207 12.38 -25.22 14.45
C THR A 207 12.20 -23.80 13.89
N VAL A 208 11.00 -23.25 14.03
CA VAL A 208 10.66 -21.87 13.65
C VAL A 208 10.40 -21.05 14.91
N GLY A 209 10.88 -19.80 14.95
CA GLY A 209 10.54 -18.86 16.02
C GLY A 209 11.06 -19.25 17.41
N ALA A 210 12.21 -19.92 17.49
CA ALA A 210 12.83 -20.30 18.75
C ALA A 210 13.22 -19.08 19.60
N LEU A 211 13.38 -19.30 20.91
CA LEU A 211 13.95 -18.31 21.82
C LEU A 211 15.33 -17.87 21.32
N CYS A 212 15.47 -16.59 20.99
CA CYS A 212 16.70 -16.00 20.50
C CYS A 212 17.27 -15.02 21.55
N PHE A 213 18.51 -15.26 21.98
CA PHE A 213 19.21 -14.37 22.89
C PHE A 213 19.96 -13.25 22.15
N THR A 214 20.64 -12.40 22.92
CA THR A 214 21.37 -11.22 22.45
C THR A 214 22.46 -11.52 21.43
N ASP A 215 22.95 -12.76 21.38
CA ASP A 215 24.07 -13.17 20.52
C ASP A 215 23.69 -13.29 19.03
N TYR A 216 22.39 -13.40 18.72
CA TYR A 216 21.89 -13.62 17.35
C TYR A 216 20.69 -12.77 16.94
N TYR A 217 19.96 -12.18 17.90
CA TYR A 217 18.74 -11.44 17.57
C TYR A 217 19.04 -10.24 16.65
N PHE A 218 20.19 -9.60 16.84
CA PHE A 218 20.57 -8.45 16.04
C PHE A 218 20.90 -8.84 14.59
N GLU A 219 21.57 -9.97 14.39
CA GLU A 219 21.89 -10.57 13.09
C GLU A 219 20.63 -10.96 12.32
N ILE A 220 19.63 -11.52 13.02
CA ILE A 220 18.32 -11.85 12.44
C ILE A 220 17.62 -10.58 11.96
N LYS A 221 17.64 -9.50 12.75
CA LYS A 221 17.06 -8.21 12.33
C LYS A 221 17.81 -7.59 11.17
N ARG A 222 19.14 -7.72 11.11
CA ARG A 222 19.90 -7.33 9.92
C ARG A 222 19.46 -8.12 8.69
N GLN A 223 19.29 -9.44 8.81
CA GLN A 223 18.82 -10.28 7.69
C GLN A 223 17.41 -9.87 7.23
N GLN A 224 16.52 -9.49 8.16
CA GLN A 224 15.20 -8.97 7.83
C GLN A 224 15.28 -7.67 7.02
N VAL A 225 16.19 -6.76 7.37
CA VAL A 225 16.43 -5.52 6.60
C VAL A 225 17.01 -5.83 5.22
N GLU A 226 17.97 -6.76 5.12
CA GLU A 226 18.53 -7.18 3.83
C GLU A 226 17.46 -7.79 2.91
N ALA A 227 16.53 -8.58 3.45
CA ALA A 227 15.39 -9.10 2.69
C ALA A 227 14.52 -7.98 2.09
N LEU A 228 14.26 -6.92 2.86
CA LEU A 228 13.49 -5.77 2.38
C LEU A 228 14.26 -4.97 1.31
N LYS A 229 15.60 -4.93 1.40
CA LYS A 229 16.48 -4.33 0.37
C LYS A 229 16.57 -5.15 -0.91
N ASN A 230 16.24 -6.44 -0.87
CA ASN A 230 16.16 -7.31 -2.06
C ASN A 230 14.81 -7.20 -2.77
N ALA A 231 13.77 -6.64 -2.12
CA ALA A 231 12.46 -6.47 -2.73
C ALA A 231 12.46 -5.59 -4.00
N PRO A 232 13.23 -4.49 -4.09
CA PRO A 232 13.20 -3.64 -5.27
C PRO A 232 13.50 -4.33 -6.62
N PRO A 233 14.64 -5.02 -6.81
CA PRO A 233 14.89 -5.70 -8.10
C PRO A 233 13.81 -6.74 -8.46
N VAL A 234 13.20 -7.38 -7.45
CA VAL A 234 12.08 -8.30 -7.65
C VAL A 234 10.82 -7.57 -8.09
N ILE A 235 10.47 -6.44 -7.45
CA ILE A 235 9.34 -5.59 -7.87
C ILE A 235 9.51 -5.14 -9.33
N ASP A 236 10.71 -4.73 -9.74
CA ASP A 236 10.98 -4.33 -11.13
C ASP A 236 10.82 -5.48 -12.12
N LYS A 237 11.29 -6.67 -11.76
CA LYS A 237 11.11 -7.88 -12.56
C LYS A 237 9.61 -8.22 -12.70
N VAL A 238 8.87 -8.24 -11.59
CA VAL A 238 7.44 -8.55 -11.58
C VAL A 238 6.65 -7.52 -12.39
N ASN A 239 6.93 -6.23 -12.24
CA ASN A 239 6.29 -5.16 -13.03
C ASN A 239 6.51 -5.36 -14.54
N LYS A 240 7.73 -5.75 -14.97
CA LYS A 240 8.03 -6.02 -16.39
C LYS A 240 7.31 -7.25 -16.92
N GLU A 241 7.25 -8.32 -16.13
CA GLU A 241 6.49 -9.52 -16.48
C GLU A 241 4.98 -9.21 -16.60
N PHE A 242 4.47 -8.40 -15.66
CA PHE A 242 3.09 -7.95 -15.67
C PHE A 242 2.77 -7.02 -16.85
N GLU A 243 3.71 -6.15 -17.23
CA GLU A 243 3.61 -5.36 -18.48
C GLU A 243 3.55 -6.28 -19.71
N GLY A 244 4.39 -7.32 -19.77
CA GLY A 244 4.35 -8.30 -20.85
C GLY A 244 3.01 -9.04 -20.97
N LEU A 245 2.35 -9.28 -19.83
CA LEU A 245 1.04 -9.92 -19.77
C LEU A 245 -0.11 -8.97 -20.15
N THR A 246 -0.08 -7.75 -19.64
CA THR A 246 -1.25 -6.86 -19.59
C THR A 246 -1.13 -5.62 -20.48
N GLY A 247 0.10 -5.26 -20.88
CA GLY A 247 0.45 -3.99 -21.51
C GLY A 247 0.49 -2.79 -20.54
N LYS A 248 0.19 -2.98 -19.26
CA LYS A 248 0.17 -1.90 -18.25
C LYS A 248 1.54 -1.75 -17.61
N LYS A 249 1.99 -0.50 -17.49
CA LYS A 249 3.27 -0.16 -16.88
C LYS A 249 3.10 0.23 -15.42
N TYR A 250 3.69 -0.56 -14.54
CA TYR A 250 3.82 -0.25 -13.12
C TYR A 250 5.27 0.09 -12.77
N SER A 251 5.44 0.91 -11.73
CA SER A 251 6.72 1.32 -11.16
C SER A 251 6.53 1.62 -9.67
N TYR A 252 7.53 2.21 -9.01
CA TYR A 252 7.41 2.65 -7.60
C TYR A 252 6.63 3.94 -7.46
N ILE A 253 6.74 4.83 -8.45
CA ILE A 253 6.15 6.15 -8.43
C ILE A 253 5.45 6.38 -9.78
N ASN A 254 4.19 6.80 -9.71
CA ASN A 254 3.42 7.37 -10.80
C ASN A 254 3.56 8.89 -10.78
N THR A 255 3.75 9.50 -11.95
CA THR A 255 3.92 10.95 -12.07
C THR A 255 2.97 11.53 -13.09
N TYR A 256 2.67 12.83 -12.93
CA TYR A 256 1.90 13.59 -13.92
C TYR A 256 2.43 15.02 -14.03
N GLY A 257 2.84 15.41 -15.25
CA GLY A 257 3.17 16.80 -15.58
C GLY A 257 4.39 17.35 -14.85
N LEU A 258 5.44 16.55 -14.67
CA LEU A 258 6.67 16.94 -13.94
C LEU A 258 7.81 17.46 -14.82
N GLU A 259 7.70 17.30 -16.14
CA GLU A 259 8.78 17.57 -17.09
C GLU A 259 9.28 19.02 -17.03
N ASP A 260 8.37 19.95 -16.74
CA ASP A 260 8.63 21.40 -16.62
C ASP A 260 8.11 22.00 -15.30
N ALA A 261 7.68 21.16 -14.35
CA ALA A 261 7.04 21.63 -13.12
C ALA A 261 7.99 22.44 -12.23
N GLU A 262 7.47 23.53 -11.66
CA GLU A 262 8.16 24.30 -10.61
C GLU A 262 7.67 23.94 -9.21
N ALA A 263 6.44 23.46 -9.10
CA ALA A 263 5.85 22.99 -7.86
C ALA A 263 5.09 21.67 -8.08
N ALA A 264 5.05 20.82 -7.06
CA ALA A 264 4.29 19.56 -7.13
C ALA A 264 3.56 19.25 -5.83
N VAL A 265 2.60 18.35 -5.95
CA VAL A 265 1.94 17.67 -4.83
C VAL A 265 2.41 16.21 -4.79
N LEU A 266 2.74 15.71 -3.61
CA LEU A 266 3.02 14.28 -3.36
C LEU A 266 1.97 13.71 -2.41
N CYS A 267 1.30 12.63 -2.82
CA CYS A 267 0.29 11.96 -2.00
C CYS A 267 0.20 10.45 -2.27
N LEU A 268 -0.31 9.70 -1.31
CA LEU A 268 -0.66 8.28 -1.44
C LEU A 268 -2.15 8.11 -1.71
N GLY A 269 -2.53 6.95 -2.24
CA GLY A 269 -3.92 6.51 -2.34
C GLY A 269 -4.74 7.25 -3.41
N SER A 270 -6.05 7.26 -3.20
CA SER A 270 -7.05 7.74 -4.17
C SER A 270 -6.96 9.23 -4.49
N THR A 271 -6.46 10.04 -3.55
CA THR A 271 -6.33 11.50 -3.70
C THR A 271 -5.46 11.87 -4.90
N ALA A 272 -4.54 11.00 -5.31
CA ALA A 272 -3.72 11.23 -6.49
C ALA A 272 -4.54 11.39 -7.77
N GLY A 273 -5.67 10.68 -7.91
CA GLY A 273 -6.58 10.84 -9.05
C GLY A 273 -7.15 12.26 -9.12
N THR A 274 -7.66 12.77 -7.99
CA THR A 274 -8.16 14.15 -7.90
C THR A 274 -7.04 15.17 -8.10
N ALA A 275 -5.85 14.93 -7.54
CA ALA A 275 -4.69 15.79 -7.71
C ALA A 275 -4.26 15.89 -9.18
N LYS A 276 -4.27 14.79 -9.94
CA LYS A 276 -3.99 14.79 -11.39
C LYS A 276 -5.05 15.57 -12.17
N ALA A 277 -6.32 15.46 -11.81
CA ALA A 277 -7.40 16.23 -12.44
C ALA A 277 -7.23 17.74 -12.21
N VAL A 278 -6.88 18.16 -10.99
CA VAL A 278 -6.60 19.56 -10.66
C VAL A 278 -5.33 20.06 -11.35
N ALA A 279 -4.25 19.27 -11.33
CA ALA A 279 -3.01 19.60 -12.04
C ALA A 279 -3.28 19.79 -13.53
N LYS A 280 -4.07 18.92 -14.17
CA LYS A 280 -4.47 19.06 -15.58
C LYS A 280 -5.17 20.39 -15.85
N LYS A 281 -6.12 20.79 -14.99
CA LYS A 281 -6.82 22.08 -15.07
C LYS A 281 -5.85 23.27 -14.90
N LEU A 282 -4.95 23.21 -13.93
CA LEU A 282 -4.00 24.30 -13.68
C LEU A 282 -2.96 24.42 -14.81
N ARG A 283 -2.53 23.30 -15.38
CA ARG A 283 -1.63 23.28 -16.53
C ARG A 283 -2.28 23.86 -17.78
N SER A 284 -3.58 23.63 -18.02
CA SER A 284 -4.30 24.30 -19.13
C SER A 284 -4.42 25.82 -18.95
N GLN A 285 -4.23 26.31 -17.73
CA GLN A 285 -4.11 27.74 -17.40
C GLN A 285 -2.67 28.25 -17.41
N GLY A 286 -1.71 27.44 -17.88
CA GLY A 286 -0.29 27.80 -17.97
C GLY A 286 0.52 27.68 -16.67
N LYS A 287 -0.04 27.07 -15.60
CA LYS A 287 0.71 26.83 -14.37
C LYS A 287 1.57 25.56 -14.49
N ARG A 288 2.86 25.67 -14.15
CA ARG A 288 3.83 24.58 -14.19
C ARG A 288 3.79 23.75 -12.90
N VAL A 289 2.76 22.95 -12.76
CA VAL A 289 2.54 22.06 -11.61
C VAL A 289 2.55 20.59 -12.01
N GLY A 290 2.91 19.70 -11.07
CA GLY A 290 2.85 18.26 -11.27
C GLY A 290 2.43 17.46 -10.04
N VAL A 291 2.25 16.15 -10.21
CA VAL A 291 1.84 15.21 -9.15
C VAL A 291 2.85 14.07 -9.07
N ILE A 292 3.18 13.67 -7.85
CA ILE A 292 3.98 12.50 -7.50
C ILE A 292 3.11 11.57 -6.66
N LYS A 293 2.93 10.32 -7.11
CA LYS A 293 2.20 9.30 -6.36
C LYS A 293 3.05 8.05 -6.21
N PRO A 294 3.59 7.77 -5.02
CA PRO A 294 4.17 6.46 -4.75
C PRO A 294 3.10 5.37 -4.82
N TRP A 295 3.33 4.34 -5.63
CA TRP A 295 2.66 3.05 -5.50
C TRP A 295 3.25 2.27 -4.33
N VAL A 296 4.57 2.16 -4.27
CA VAL A 296 5.28 1.43 -3.20
C VAL A 296 5.76 2.44 -2.17
N TYR A 297 5.26 2.36 -0.93
CA TYR A 297 5.67 3.22 0.19
C TYR A 297 6.73 2.55 1.08
N ARG A 298 6.70 1.22 1.19
CA ARG A 298 7.73 0.42 1.87
C ARG A 298 8.15 -0.74 0.96
N PRO A 299 9.46 -0.99 0.74
CA PRO A 299 10.58 -0.09 1.07
C PRO A 299 10.39 1.30 0.45
N PHE A 300 10.82 2.35 1.16
CA PHE A 300 10.60 3.72 0.70
C PHE A 300 11.42 3.99 -0.57
N PRO A 301 10.80 4.53 -1.65
CA PRO A 301 11.45 4.60 -2.96
C PRO A 301 12.33 5.86 -3.10
N SER A 302 13.33 6.02 -2.22
CA SER A 302 14.19 7.22 -2.17
C SER A 302 14.86 7.54 -3.50
N GLU A 303 15.45 6.55 -4.17
CA GLU A 303 16.14 6.75 -5.46
C GLU A 303 15.17 7.23 -6.56
N HIS A 304 14.01 6.56 -6.68
CA HIS A 304 12.97 6.92 -7.62
C HIS A 304 12.39 8.31 -7.33
N LEU A 305 12.23 8.66 -6.05
CA LEU A 305 11.79 9.99 -5.64
C LEU A 305 12.80 11.03 -6.13
N LEU A 306 14.09 10.87 -5.80
CA LEU A 306 15.14 11.81 -6.18
C LEU A 306 15.25 12.01 -7.69
N GLN A 307 15.10 10.94 -8.48
CA GLN A 307 15.07 10.99 -9.95
C GLN A 307 13.86 11.76 -10.48
N THR A 308 12.74 11.73 -9.76
CA THR A 308 11.47 12.37 -10.12
C THR A 308 11.45 13.87 -9.82
N LEU A 309 12.26 14.37 -8.86
CA LEU A 309 12.16 15.75 -8.38
C LEU A 309 12.54 16.81 -9.44
N GLY A 310 13.35 16.47 -10.44
CA GLY A 310 13.74 17.38 -11.52
C GLY A 310 14.14 18.78 -11.04
N ASN A 311 13.48 19.81 -11.59
CA ASN A 311 13.69 21.22 -11.29
C ASN A 311 12.67 21.81 -10.29
N LEU A 312 11.99 20.96 -9.52
CA LEU A 312 11.03 21.42 -8.53
C LEU A 312 11.69 22.38 -7.54
N LYS A 313 11.00 23.48 -7.26
CA LYS A 313 11.38 24.48 -6.26
C LYS A 313 10.58 24.33 -4.98
N ALA A 314 9.36 23.80 -5.09
CA ALA A 314 8.47 23.53 -3.97
C ALA A 314 7.74 22.19 -4.10
N LEU A 315 7.49 21.54 -2.97
CA LEU A 315 6.75 20.29 -2.88
C LEU A 315 5.79 20.33 -1.68
N ALA A 316 4.51 20.17 -1.97
CA ALA A 316 3.49 19.95 -0.95
C ALA A 316 3.35 18.45 -0.72
N VAL A 317 3.66 17.96 0.49
CA VAL A 317 3.45 16.55 0.83
C VAL A 317 2.14 16.42 1.61
N LEU A 318 1.22 15.63 1.08
CA LEU A 318 -0.11 15.43 1.63
C LEU A 318 -0.15 14.13 2.43
N ASP A 319 -0.29 14.26 3.74
CA ASP A 319 -0.47 13.13 4.65
C ASP A 319 -1.95 12.98 5.00
N ARG A 320 -2.52 11.82 4.67
CA ARG A 320 -3.87 11.43 5.11
C ARG A 320 -3.80 10.69 6.44
N ALA A 321 -2.90 11.08 7.32
CA ALA A 321 -2.71 10.53 8.66
C ALA A 321 -2.03 11.60 9.53
N ILE A 322 -2.22 11.51 10.85
CA ILE A 322 -1.49 12.35 11.81
C ILE A 322 -0.46 11.49 12.55
N CYS A 323 0.71 12.07 12.81
CA CYS A 323 1.67 11.57 13.79
C CYS A 323 1.80 12.57 14.95
N PRO A 324 0.96 12.49 16.01
CA PRO A 324 0.96 13.48 17.08
C PRO A 324 2.33 13.60 17.75
N GLY A 325 2.85 14.82 17.88
CA GLY A 325 4.17 15.10 18.44
C GLY A 325 5.34 14.96 17.45
N ALA A 326 5.10 14.46 16.23
CA ALA A 326 6.11 14.46 15.17
C ALA A 326 6.15 15.84 14.47
N PRO A 327 7.32 16.24 13.93
CA PRO A 327 7.43 17.46 13.11
C PRO A 327 6.54 17.46 11.86
N TYR A 328 6.35 16.28 11.25
CA TYR A 328 5.55 16.08 10.05
C TYR A 328 4.79 14.75 10.12
N GLY A 329 3.85 14.55 9.19
CA GLY A 329 3.28 13.25 8.91
C GLY A 329 4.32 12.23 8.43
N ALA A 330 3.92 10.95 8.38
CA ALA A 330 4.81 9.85 8.06
C ALA A 330 5.48 10.00 6.69
N LEU A 331 4.67 10.29 5.67
CA LEU A 331 5.14 10.43 4.30
C LEU A 331 6.06 11.64 4.15
N CYS A 332 5.65 12.78 4.71
CA CYS A 332 6.47 13.98 4.68
C CYS A 332 7.79 13.81 5.44
N SER A 333 7.80 13.07 6.55
CA SER A 333 9.03 12.79 7.30
C SER A 333 10.04 11.96 6.49
N ASP A 334 9.58 10.95 5.75
CA ASP A 334 10.44 10.14 4.87
C ASP A 334 10.97 10.97 3.69
N VAL A 335 10.13 11.85 3.11
CA VAL A 335 10.52 12.77 2.03
C VAL A 335 11.58 13.75 2.52
N VAL A 336 11.35 14.45 3.65
CA VAL A 336 12.29 15.43 4.20
C VAL A 336 13.62 14.78 4.55
N SER A 337 13.60 13.60 5.17
CA SER A 337 14.82 12.82 5.48
C SER A 337 15.59 12.47 4.21
N THR A 338 14.90 11.98 3.17
CA THR A 338 15.51 11.64 1.88
C THR A 338 16.16 12.86 1.22
N LEU A 339 15.50 14.03 1.26
CA LEU A 339 16.04 15.26 0.69
C LEU A 339 17.28 15.76 1.45
N TYR A 340 17.23 15.70 2.79
CA TYR A 340 18.31 16.14 3.66
C TYR A 340 19.59 15.31 3.42
N ASP A 341 19.48 13.98 3.45
CA ASP A 341 20.61 13.07 3.25
C ASP A 341 21.26 13.23 1.87
N ASN A 342 20.52 13.72 0.89
CA ASN A 342 20.98 13.93 -0.49
C ASN A 342 21.29 15.40 -0.82
N GLY A 343 21.34 16.28 0.19
CA GLY A 343 21.69 17.70 0.02
C GLY A 343 20.74 18.49 -0.89
N LYS A 344 19.49 18.03 -1.07
CA LYS A 344 18.50 18.67 -1.95
C LYS A 344 17.83 19.84 -1.23
N GLN A 345 17.99 21.05 -1.75
CA GLN A 345 17.38 22.27 -1.19
C GLN A 345 15.96 22.53 -1.74
N LEU A 346 15.11 21.52 -1.71
CA LEU A 346 13.70 21.63 -2.11
C LEU A 346 12.87 22.22 -0.95
N LYS A 347 12.02 23.21 -1.21
CA LYS A 347 11.10 23.73 -0.19
C LYS A 347 9.93 22.78 -0.02
N VAL A 348 9.73 22.29 1.20
CA VAL A 348 8.68 21.33 1.52
C VAL A 348 7.76 21.89 2.58
N PHE A 349 6.46 21.66 2.43
CA PHE A 349 5.49 21.80 3.52
C PHE A 349 4.53 20.60 3.51
N ASN A 350 4.01 20.29 4.69
CA ASN A 350 3.10 19.19 4.92
C ASN A 350 1.66 19.70 5.03
N ALA A 351 0.76 19.12 4.25
CA ALA A 351 -0.67 19.36 4.34
C ALA A 351 -1.36 18.10 4.86
N VAL A 352 -1.78 18.12 6.12
CA VAL A 352 -2.61 17.07 6.70
C VAL A 352 -4.05 17.27 6.23
N TYR A 353 -4.67 16.24 5.68
CA TYR A 353 -5.97 16.34 5.04
C TYR A 353 -6.80 15.08 5.18
N GLY A 354 -8.10 15.18 4.88
CA GLY A 354 -8.96 14.02 4.59
C GLY A 354 -9.11 12.99 5.71
N LEU A 355 -8.77 13.37 6.95
CA LEU A 355 -8.80 12.50 8.12
C LEU A 355 -10.22 12.03 8.41
N GLY A 356 -10.35 10.77 8.82
CA GLY A 356 -11.66 10.19 9.10
C GLY A 356 -12.65 10.33 7.95
N GLY A 357 -12.17 10.22 6.70
CA GLY A 357 -12.98 10.30 5.49
C GLY A 357 -13.54 11.68 5.16
N ARG A 358 -13.05 12.74 5.80
CA ARG A 358 -13.45 14.10 5.43
C ARG A 358 -13.11 14.35 3.97
N ASP A 359 -14.05 14.92 3.23
CA ASP A 359 -13.84 15.20 1.81
C ASP A 359 -12.70 16.20 1.59
N ILE A 360 -11.94 15.99 0.51
CA ILE A 360 -10.91 16.88 0.02
C ILE A 360 -11.29 17.31 -1.40
N THR A 361 -11.79 18.53 -1.52
CA THR A 361 -12.37 18.98 -2.78
C THR A 361 -11.29 19.35 -3.80
N PRO A 362 -11.62 19.40 -5.10
CA PRO A 362 -10.73 19.97 -6.10
C PRO A 362 -10.30 21.41 -5.78
N PHE A 363 -11.13 22.19 -5.07
CA PHE A 363 -10.79 23.55 -4.65
C PHE A 363 -9.69 23.57 -3.57
N ASP A 364 -9.75 22.64 -2.62
CA ASP A 364 -8.74 22.51 -1.56
C ASP A 364 -7.38 22.12 -2.17
N ILE A 365 -7.37 21.16 -3.10
CA ILE A 365 -6.15 20.74 -3.81
C ILE A 365 -5.63 21.88 -4.70
N GLU A 366 -6.51 22.63 -5.35
CA GLU A 366 -6.12 23.82 -6.14
C GLU A 366 -5.46 24.88 -5.24
N ALA A 367 -5.98 25.10 -4.04
CA ALA A 367 -5.38 26.00 -3.06
C ALA A 367 -3.98 25.52 -2.63
N ILE A 368 -3.79 24.22 -2.39
CA ILE A 368 -2.48 23.64 -2.07
C ILE A 368 -1.49 23.84 -3.23
N PHE A 369 -1.90 23.63 -4.47
CA PHE A 369 -1.06 23.89 -5.64
C PHE A 369 -0.67 25.36 -5.77
N ASN A 370 -1.62 26.28 -5.55
CA ASN A 370 -1.35 27.71 -5.59
C ASN A 370 -0.33 28.11 -4.54
N GLU A 371 -0.47 27.60 -3.32
CA GLU A 371 0.51 27.84 -2.27
C GLU A 371 1.88 27.25 -2.60
N ALA A 372 1.95 26.03 -3.14
CA ALA A 372 3.20 25.43 -3.59
C ALA A 372 3.87 26.28 -4.69
N MET A 373 3.10 26.86 -5.61
CA MET A 373 3.62 27.80 -6.61
C MET A 373 4.13 29.11 -5.98
N ASP A 374 3.48 29.61 -4.94
CA ASP A 374 3.93 30.80 -4.23
C ASP A 374 5.21 30.54 -3.42
N VAL A 375 5.32 29.36 -2.80
CA VAL A 375 6.57 28.87 -2.18
C VAL A 375 7.67 28.73 -3.24
N ALA A 376 7.36 28.21 -4.42
CA ALA A 376 8.32 28.08 -5.52
C ALA A 376 8.87 29.44 -6.01
N LYS A 377 8.06 30.51 -5.93
CA LYS A 377 8.46 31.87 -6.29
C LYS A 377 9.23 32.59 -5.18
N THR A 378 8.76 32.45 -3.94
CA THR A 378 9.26 33.24 -2.79
C THR A 378 10.38 32.54 -2.02
N GLY A 379 10.44 31.21 -2.08
CA GLY A 379 11.32 30.39 -1.25
C GLY A 379 10.91 30.30 0.22
N ILE A 380 9.75 30.85 0.60
CA ILE A 380 9.28 30.98 1.99
C ILE A 380 8.15 29.99 2.25
N VAL A 381 8.35 29.09 3.20
CA VAL A 381 7.29 28.24 3.77
C VAL A 381 6.80 28.93 5.05
N LYS A 382 5.53 29.36 5.07
CA LYS A 382 4.95 30.05 6.23
C LYS A 382 4.60 29.09 7.36
N GLU A 383 3.95 27.98 6.99
CA GLU A 383 3.52 26.92 7.91
C GLU A 383 4.09 25.59 7.40
N PRO A 384 5.12 25.04 8.06
CA PRO A 384 5.73 23.77 7.66
C PRO A 384 4.76 22.59 7.73
N LEU A 385 3.81 22.63 8.67
CA LEU A 385 2.71 21.68 8.80
C LEU A 385 1.42 22.46 8.98
N LYS A 386 0.40 22.11 8.21
CA LYS A 386 -0.94 22.69 8.31
C LYS A 386 -2.03 21.62 8.19
N PHE A 387 -3.22 21.96 8.67
CA PHE A 387 -4.41 21.14 8.52
C PHE A 387 -5.34 21.75 7.47
N VAL A 388 -5.68 20.98 6.44
CA VAL A 388 -6.55 21.44 5.36
C VAL A 388 -7.99 21.02 5.67
N GLY A 389 -8.88 22.00 5.63
CA GLY A 389 -10.32 21.80 5.81
C GLY A 389 -10.80 21.81 7.26
N VAL A 390 -9.95 21.92 8.28
CA VAL A 390 -10.41 22.06 9.68
C VAL A 390 -11.29 23.31 9.84
N ARG A 391 -12.35 23.21 10.65
CA ARG A 391 -13.24 24.35 10.96
C ARG A 391 -12.72 24.97 12.25
N GLU A 392 -12.41 26.26 12.21
CA GLU A 392 -11.92 27.04 13.36
C GLU A 392 -13.03 27.89 13.99
#